data_AF-A0A091TBC4-F1
#
_entry.id   AF-A0A091TBC4-F1
#
_cell.length_a   1.000
_cell.length_b   1.000
_cell.length_c   1.000
_cell.angle_alpha   90.00
_cell.angle_beta   90.00
_cell.angle_gamma   90.00
#
_symmetry.space_group_name_H-M   'P 1'
#
loop_
_entity.id
_entity.type
_entity.pdbx_description
1 polymer ?
#
loop_
_entity_poly.entity_id
_entity_poly.type
_entity_poly.pdbx_seq_one_letter_code
_entity_poly.pdbx_strand_id
1 'polypeptide(L)'
;MATYTLTNAIPLSPSLSKSWYRDIERVVEQALVPHCSKKDHLYLLAGAIPSSVRIKGKVSVPETLWLAACCDAPEGWSLGLVKKTNDENSLVDLMVGELEKQLLGGVQLFKGNCGEDSQSQEKTEAILQAVSQIRSGEQVGTSDNQEAKDSGLVRKVAGIIATPFIKLLELLIYVFVELVKFVFYFLWLVIKRVGGTVLDGVYSLWNGVVSYLKAITMVLISIPYDVGRVIINIFLGFLQIVQDVASLTYRILRIPVGFVLHLAAFPYHSICAIPSVLKDMATGIGGTFSLVIDATAALLHGFYYLAGHIVKRF
;
A
#
# COMPACT_ATOMS: atom_id res chain seq x y z
N MET A 1 -8.04 7.83 2.69
CA MET A 1 -8.56 8.41 1.42
C MET A 1 -10.05 8.10 1.17
N ALA A 2 -10.81 7.56 2.13
CA ALA A 2 -12.24 7.26 1.98
C ALA A 2 -13.19 8.43 2.35
N THR A 3 -12.69 9.48 3.01
CA THR A 3 -13.52 10.58 3.51
C THR A 3 -14.00 11.56 2.44
N TYR A 4 -13.38 11.57 1.25
CA TYR A 4 -13.70 12.48 0.14
C TYR A 4 -14.64 11.87 -0.92
N THR A 5 -15.17 10.67 -0.69
CA THR A 5 -16.11 10.04 -1.62
C THR A 5 -17.51 10.64 -1.46
N LEU A 6 -18.28 10.70 -2.55
CA LEU A 6 -19.66 11.20 -2.51
C LEU A 6 -20.60 10.31 -1.67
N THR A 7 -20.24 9.05 -1.43
CA THR A 7 -20.98 8.15 -0.53
C THR A 7 -20.84 8.54 0.94
N ASN A 8 -19.86 9.38 1.28
CA ASN A 8 -19.64 9.96 2.61
C ASN A 8 -19.92 11.48 2.62
N ALA A 9 -20.67 11.98 1.65
CA ALA A 9 -20.97 13.40 1.50
C ALA A 9 -22.48 13.64 1.50
N ILE A 10 -22.88 14.75 2.11
CA ILE A 10 -24.26 15.25 2.14
C ILE A 10 -24.27 16.71 1.68
N PRO A 11 -25.35 17.15 1.01
CA PRO A 11 -25.46 18.54 0.59
C PRO A 11 -25.72 19.45 1.81
N LEU A 12 -24.84 20.42 2.03
CA LEU A 12 -24.96 21.43 3.09
C LEU A 12 -24.65 22.82 2.54
N SER A 13 -25.22 23.86 3.14
CA SER A 13 -24.78 25.23 2.88
C SER A 13 -23.35 25.43 3.42
N PRO A 14 -22.54 26.31 2.81
CA PRO A 14 -21.18 26.57 3.28
C PRO A 14 -21.11 27.07 4.74
N SER A 15 -22.10 27.83 5.21
CA SER A 15 -22.18 28.33 6.59
C SER A 15 -22.44 27.20 7.57
N LEU A 16 -23.45 26.37 7.31
CA LEU A 16 -23.83 25.25 8.16
C LEU A 16 -22.73 24.20 8.24
N SER A 17 -22.08 23.89 7.11
CA SER A 17 -20.94 22.95 7.09
C SER A 17 -19.79 23.43 7.97
N LYS A 18 -19.41 24.71 7.88
CA LYS A 18 -18.36 25.30 8.72
C LYS A 18 -18.74 25.32 10.19
N SER A 19 -19.98 25.70 10.50
CA SER A 19 -20.45 25.73 11.89
C SER A 19 -20.50 24.33 12.49
N TRP A 20 -21.06 23.35 11.79
CA TRP A 20 -21.12 21.96 12.24
C TRP A 20 -19.73 21.41 12.54
N TYR A 21 -18.79 21.56 11.60
CA TYR A 21 -17.42 21.09 11.79
C TYR A 21 -16.78 21.72 13.05
N ARG A 22 -16.86 23.05 13.17
CA ARG A 22 -16.30 23.78 14.31
C ARG A 22 -16.92 23.37 15.65
N ASP A 23 -18.23 23.19 15.70
CA ASP A 23 -18.93 22.88 16.95
C ASP A 23 -18.63 21.44 17.37
N ILE A 24 -18.64 20.49 16.43
CA ILE A 24 -18.32 19.08 16.70
C ILE A 24 -16.85 18.88 17.05
N GLU A 25 -15.92 19.54 16.36
CA GLU A 25 -14.49 19.48 16.67
C GLU A 25 -14.24 19.91 18.12
N ARG A 26 -14.80 21.04 18.55
CA ARG A 26 -14.68 21.49 19.95
C ARG A 26 -15.31 20.52 20.93
N VAL A 27 -16.52 20.04 20.67
CA VAL A 27 -17.19 19.10 21.57
C VAL A 27 -16.40 17.81 21.70
N VAL A 28 -15.90 17.26 20.59
CA VAL A 28 -15.09 16.04 20.61
C VAL A 28 -13.81 16.26 21.41
N GLU A 29 -13.06 17.33 21.12
CA GLU A 29 -11.76 17.58 21.75
C GLU A 29 -11.86 18.00 23.22
N GLN A 30 -12.87 18.78 23.59
CA GLN A 30 -12.95 19.42 24.91
C GLN A 30 -13.92 18.72 25.87
N ALA A 31 -14.92 17.98 25.35
CA ALA A 31 -15.93 17.32 26.18
C ALA A 31 -15.93 15.79 26.05
N LEU A 32 -15.70 15.22 24.87
CA LEU A 32 -15.81 13.77 24.69
C LEU A 32 -14.49 13.04 25.00
N VAL A 33 -13.40 13.45 24.35
CA VAL A 33 -12.08 12.82 24.50
C VAL A 33 -11.56 12.88 25.94
N PRO A 34 -11.66 14.00 26.70
CA PRO A 34 -11.16 14.05 28.07
C PRO A 34 -11.89 13.10 29.03
N HIS A 35 -13.15 12.78 28.72
CA HIS A 35 -14.01 11.94 29.55
C HIS A 35 -14.02 10.46 29.09
N CYS A 36 -13.18 10.10 28.13
CA CYS A 36 -12.93 8.70 27.74
C CYS A 36 -11.45 8.39 27.93
N SER A 37 -11.13 7.42 28.79
CA SER A 37 -9.72 7.13 29.13
C SER A 37 -8.95 6.71 27.88
N LYS A 38 -7.65 7.01 27.83
CA LYS A 38 -6.78 6.60 26.71
C LYS A 38 -6.69 5.08 26.48
N LYS A 39 -7.07 4.29 27.49
CA LYS A 39 -7.10 2.82 27.43
C LYS A 39 -8.43 2.28 26.90
N ASP A 40 -9.46 3.11 26.89
CA ASP A 40 -10.81 2.79 26.45
C ASP A 40 -11.02 3.26 25.01
N HIS A 41 -12.10 2.82 24.37
CA HIS A 41 -12.39 3.14 22.98
C HIS A 41 -13.56 4.12 22.85
N LEU A 42 -13.28 5.30 22.28
CA LEU A 42 -14.30 6.27 21.88
C LEU A 42 -14.80 5.96 20.46
N TYR A 43 -16.08 5.64 20.33
CA TYR A 43 -16.76 5.40 19.07
C TYR A 43 -17.64 6.59 18.70
N LEU A 44 -17.56 7.01 17.43
CA LEU A 44 -18.34 8.12 16.88
C LEU A 44 -19.12 7.63 15.65
N LEU A 45 -20.43 7.85 15.67
CA LEU A 45 -21.33 7.60 14.54
C LEU A 45 -21.94 8.93 14.12
N ALA A 46 -21.79 9.31 12.86
CA ALA A 46 -22.37 10.53 12.32
C ALA A 46 -23.39 10.21 11.24
N GLY A 47 -24.42 11.04 11.15
CA GLY A 47 -25.41 10.91 10.09
C GLY A 47 -26.27 12.15 9.94
N ALA A 48 -27.28 12.03 9.07
CA ALA A 48 -28.23 13.09 8.84
C ALA A 48 -29.63 12.51 8.59
N ILE A 49 -30.65 13.24 9.02
CA ILE A 49 -32.06 12.93 8.76
C ILE A 49 -32.45 13.68 7.49
N PRO A 50 -32.91 12.97 6.43
CA PRO A 50 -33.26 13.58 5.16
C PRO A 50 -34.56 14.38 5.27
N SER A 51 -34.61 15.56 4.64
CA SER A 51 -35.85 16.31 4.47
C SER A 51 -36.60 15.89 3.20
N SER A 52 -37.76 16.51 2.97
CA SER A 52 -38.51 16.39 1.71
C SER A 52 -37.87 17.16 0.55
N VAL A 53 -36.95 18.10 0.82
CA VAL A 53 -36.28 18.91 -0.21
C VAL A 53 -35.20 18.10 -0.90
N ARG A 54 -35.18 18.10 -2.24
CA ARG A 54 -34.20 17.34 -3.03
C ARG A 54 -33.49 18.19 -4.08
N ILE A 55 -32.18 18.02 -4.19
CA ILE A 55 -31.36 18.60 -5.26
C ILE A 55 -31.58 17.77 -6.53
N LYS A 56 -32.09 18.44 -7.57
CA LYS A 56 -32.39 17.83 -8.88
C LYS A 56 -33.27 16.57 -8.77
N GLY A 57 -34.12 16.48 -7.76
CA GLY A 57 -34.99 15.32 -7.48
C GLY A 57 -34.27 14.03 -7.06
N LYS A 58 -32.94 14.04 -6.91
CA LYS A 58 -32.12 12.83 -6.71
C LYS A 58 -31.55 12.70 -5.30
N VAL A 59 -31.04 13.79 -4.73
CA VAL A 59 -30.36 13.77 -3.43
C VAL A 59 -31.14 14.61 -2.44
N SER A 60 -31.57 14.03 -1.33
CA SER A 60 -32.25 14.79 -0.27
C SER A 60 -31.30 15.72 0.45
N VAL A 61 -31.75 16.95 0.68
CA VAL A 61 -31.10 17.90 1.59
C VAL A 61 -31.46 17.50 3.01
N PRO A 62 -30.51 17.35 3.93
CA PRO A 62 -30.82 17.00 5.31
C PRO A 62 -31.55 18.15 6.01
N GLU A 63 -32.49 17.81 6.89
CA GLU A 63 -33.13 18.76 7.83
C GLU A 63 -32.44 18.79 9.19
N THR A 64 -31.76 17.70 9.54
CA THR A 64 -31.11 17.52 10.83
C THR A 64 -29.81 16.76 10.64
N LEU A 65 -28.73 17.25 11.26
CA LEU A 65 -27.45 16.58 11.39
C LEU A 65 -27.35 15.99 12.79
N TRP A 66 -26.72 14.82 12.93
CA TRP A 66 -26.51 14.21 14.24
C TRP A 66 -25.16 13.51 14.36
N LEU A 67 -24.68 13.44 15.59
CA LEU A 67 -23.52 12.67 16.01
C LEU A 67 -23.89 11.88 17.26
N ALA A 68 -23.67 10.58 17.27
CA ALA A 68 -23.75 9.74 18.45
C ALA A 68 -22.33 9.34 18.86
N ALA A 69 -22.05 9.40 20.15
CA ALA A 69 -20.77 9.06 20.73
C ALA A 69 -20.95 8.04 21.84
N CYS A 70 -20.01 7.10 21.95
CA CYS A 70 -19.89 6.23 23.10
C CYS A 70 -18.42 6.04 23.51
N CYS A 71 -18.15 6.07 24.82
CA CYS A 71 -16.96 5.47 25.39
C CYS A 71 -17.24 4.05 25.92
N ASP A 72 -16.64 3.03 25.33
CA ASP A 72 -16.74 1.62 25.76
C ASP A 72 -15.79 1.35 26.92
N ALA A 73 -16.28 1.59 28.14
CA ALA A 73 -15.55 1.43 29.39
C ALA A 73 -16.46 0.80 30.46
N PRO A 74 -15.90 0.24 31.56
CA PRO A 74 -16.69 -0.30 32.67
C PRO A 74 -17.67 0.73 33.29
N GLU A 75 -17.29 2.01 33.25
CA GLU A 75 -18.11 3.17 33.59
C GLU A 75 -18.28 4.06 32.35
N GLY A 76 -18.72 3.45 31.25
CA GLY A 76 -18.92 4.11 29.97
C GLY A 76 -20.01 5.17 30.03
N TRP A 77 -20.19 5.84 28.90
CA TRP A 77 -21.24 6.84 28.70
C TRP A 77 -21.59 6.89 27.22
N SER A 78 -22.79 7.39 26.95
CA SER A 78 -23.29 7.57 25.59
C SER A 78 -23.96 8.93 25.45
N LEU A 79 -23.77 9.59 24.32
CA LEU A 79 -24.36 10.90 24.07
C LEU A 79 -24.73 11.08 22.60
N GLY A 80 -25.90 11.66 22.34
CA GLY A 80 -26.34 12.15 21.05
C GLY A 80 -26.22 13.67 20.97
N LEU A 81 -25.79 14.18 19.83
CA LEU A 81 -25.76 15.60 19.49
C LEU A 81 -26.55 15.81 18.21
N VAL A 82 -27.43 16.80 18.21
CA VAL A 82 -28.35 17.07 17.11
C VAL A 82 -28.29 18.54 16.74
N LYS A 83 -28.28 18.84 15.44
CA LYS A 83 -28.32 20.21 14.91
C LYS A 83 -29.29 20.30 13.75
N LYS A 84 -30.27 21.21 13.84
CA LYS A 84 -31.22 21.46 12.75
C LYS A 84 -30.58 22.34 11.70
N THR A 85 -30.84 22.06 10.42
CA THR A 85 -30.25 22.84 9.32
C THR A 85 -30.83 24.25 9.20
N ASN A 86 -32.05 24.45 9.72
CA ASN A 86 -32.75 25.74 9.68
C ASN A 86 -32.36 26.69 10.83
N ASP A 87 -31.62 26.19 11.82
CA ASP A 87 -31.16 26.97 12.96
C ASP A 87 -29.70 26.63 13.25
N GLU A 88 -28.80 27.48 12.73
CA GLU A 88 -27.35 27.27 12.84
C GLU A 88 -26.83 27.33 14.28
N ASN A 89 -27.63 27.76 15.27
CA ASN A 89 -27.24 27.80 16.68
C ASN A 89 -27.88 26.67 17.52
N SER A 90 -28.70 25.80 16.92
CA SER A 90 -29.50 24.80 17.65
C SER A 90 -28.76 23.51 17.99
N LEU A 91 -27.49 23.54 18.37
CA LEU A 91 -26.83 22.32 18.83
C LEU A 91 -27.50 21.87 20.14
N VAL A 92 -28.08 20.67 20.15
CA VAL A 92 -28.77 20.08 21.28
C VAL A 92 -28.15 18.73 21.62
N ASP A 93 -28.01 18.45 22.90
CA ASP A 93 -27.55 17.18 23.45
C ASP A 93 -28.77 16.35 23.85
N LEU A 94 -28.71 15.05 23.58
CA LEU A 94 -29.77 14.09 23.86
C LEU A 94 -29.13 12.79 24.33
N MET A 95 -29.88 11.99 25.10
CA MET A 95 -29.51 10.60 25.32
C MET A 95 -29.59 9.84 23.98
N VAL A 96 -28.73 8.83 23.79
CA VAL A 96 -28.71 8.04 22.55
C VAL A 96 -30.08 7.41 22.26
N GLY A 97 -30.76 6.86 23.27
CA GLY A 97 -32.11 6.33 23.10
C GLY A 97 -33.17 7.36 22.67
N GLU A 98 -32.97 8.65 22.97
CA GLU A 98 -33.85 9.72 22.46
C GLU A 98 -33.50 10.10 21.02
N LEU A 99 -32.20 10.08 20.67
CA LEU A 99 -31.76 10.24 19.28
C LEU A 99 -32.33 9.12 18.40
N GLU A 100 -32.28 7.86 18.85
CA GLU A 100 -32.82 6.71 18.12
C GLU A 100 -34.30 6.83 17.78
N LYS A 101 -35.12 7.40 18.69
CA LYS A 101 -36.55 7.67 18.42
C LYS A 101 -36.76 8.69 17.31
N GLN A 102 -35.79 9.57 17.07
CA GLN A 102 -35.83 10.54 15.97
C GLN A 102 -35.30 9.96 14.66
N LEU A 103 -34.54 8.87 14.69
CA LEU A 103 -34.00 8.25 13.49
C LEU A 103 -35.07 7.47 12.72
N LEU A 104 -35.07 7.65 11.40
CA LEU A 104 -35.97 6.92 10.51
C LEU A 104 -35.64 5.42 10.55
N GLY A 105 -36.66 4.59 10.80
CA GLY A 105 -36.55 3.13 10.69
C GLY A 105 -36.17 2.39 11.98
N GLY A 106 -36.21 3.04 13.15
CA GLY A 106 -36.00 2.37 14.43
C GLY A 106 -34.60 1.77 14.58
N VAL A 107 -33.59 2.52 14.11
CA VAL A 107 -32.19 2.10 14.15
C VAL A 107 -31.71 2.10 15.61
N GLN A 108 -31.10 0.99 16.02
CA GLN A 108 -30.40 0.88 17.30
C GLN A 108 -28.91 1.24 17.09
N LEU A 109 -28.49 2.34 17.68
CA LEU A 109 -27.12 2.80 17.75
C LEU A 109 -26.41 2.05 18.88
N PHE A 110 -25.17 1.62 18.63
CA PHE A 110 -24.34 0.90 19.62
C PHE A 110 -25.05 -0.31 20.25
N LYS A 111 -25.59 -1.20 19.42
CA LYS A 111 -26.27 -2.41 19.92
C LYS A 111 -25.32 -3.29 20.75
N GLY A 112 -25.67 -3.56 22.01
CA GLY A 112 -25.02 -4.53 22.90
C GLY A 112 -24.04 -3.94 23.94
N ASN A 113 -23.35 -2.86 23.60
CA ASN A 113 -22.46 -2.12 24.52
C ASN A 113 -22.77 -0.63 24.35
N CYS A 114 -22.64 0.18 25.42
CA CYS A 114 -22.99 1.61 25.42
C CYS A 114 -24.48 1.96 25.42
N GLY A 115 -25.34 1.00 25.80
CA GLY A 115 -26.79 1.09 25.58
C GLY A 115 -27.63 1.41 26.81
N GLU A 116 -27.47 0.73 27.95
CA GLU A 116 -28.49 0.83 29.01
C GLU A 116 -28.04 0.44 30.44
N ASP A 117 -27.05 -0.45 30.62
CA ASP A 117 -26.89 -1.10 31.95
C ASP A 117 -25.67 -0.68 32.79
N SER A 118 -24.77 0.17 32.27
CA SER A 118 -23.50 0.53 32.96
C SER A 118 -23.03 1.97 32.76
N GLN A 119 -23.94 2.88 32.40
CA GLN A 119 -23.56 4.28 32.17
C GLN A 119 -23.34 5.02 33.49
N SER A 120 -22.21 5.69 33.62
CA SER A 120 -21.96 6.55 34.79
C SER A 120 -22.70 7.87 34.65
N GLN A 121 -23.66 8.10 35.55
CA GLN A 121 -24.47 9.32 35.56
C GLN A 121 -23.59 10.56 35.79
N GLU A 122 -22.59 10.45 36.67
CA GLU A 122 -21.64 11.53 36.97
C GLU A 122 -20.83 11.97 35.74
N LYS A 123 -20.27 11.04 34.96
CA LYS A 123 -19.51 11.40 33.75
C LYS A 123 -20.42 11.96 32.68
N THR A 124 -21.62 11.41 32.54
CA THR A 124 -22.62 11.94 31.59
C THR A 124 -22.97 13.38 31.93
N GLU A 125 -23.27 13.69 33.20
CA GLU A 125 -23.56 15.05 33.66
C GLU A 125 -22.37 16.00 33.44
N ALA A 126 -21.13 15.56 33.72
CA ALA A 126 -19.92 16.35 33.48
C ALA A 126 -19.72 16.68 31.98
N ILE A 127 -19.98 15.70 31.10
CA ILE A 127 -19.92 15.92 29.64
C ILE A 127 -21.01 16.89 29.21
N LEU A 128 -22.24 16.75 29.71
CA LEU A 128 -23.33 17.68 29.40
C LEU A 128 -23.00 19.11 29.83
N GLN A 129 -22.41 19.27 31.02
CA GLN A 129 -21.92 20.57 31.48
C GLN A 129 -20.82 21.13 30.57
N ALA A 130 -19.82 20.33 30.20
CA ALA A 130 -18.77 20.75 29.28
C ALA A 130 -19.33 21.17 27.90
N VAL A 131 -20.27 20.39 27.35
CA VAL A 131 -20.97 20.73 26.10
C VAL A 131 -21.74 22.06 26.25
N SER A 132 -22.41 22.29 27.38
CA SER A 132 -23.12 23.54 27.65
C SER A 132 -22.18 24.76 27.68
N GLN A 133 -20.99 24.62 28.29
CA GLN A 133 -19.98 25.69 28.35
C GLN A 133 -19.40 26.02 26.97
N ILE A 134 -19.19 25.00 26.14
CA ILE A 134 -18.75 25.18 24.75
C ILE A 134 -19.80 25.94 23.94
N ARG A 135 -21.10 25.74 24.23
CA ARG A 135 -22.19 26.51 23.60
C ARG A 135 -22.27 27.94 24.11
N SER A 136 -22.08 28.17 25.42
CA SER A 136 -22.14 29.52 26.00
C SER A 136 -20.92 30.38 25.65
N GLY A 137 -19.84 29.76 25.16
CA GLY A 137 -18.63 30.48 24.74
C GLY A 137 -17.77 30.96 25.90
N GLU A 138 -17.95 30.40 27.10
CA GLU A 138 -17.09 30.71 28.24
C GLU A 138 -15.73 29.99 28.09
N GLN A 139 -14.73 30.77 27.67
CA GLN A 139 -13.34 30.38 27.85
C GLN A 139 -12.99 30.45 29.35
N VAL A 140 -12.51 29.34 29.88
CA VAL A 140 -11.86 29.25 31.20
C VAL A 140 -10.63 30.16 31.20
N GLY A 141 -10.74 31.28 31.90
CA GLY A 141 -9.66 32.23 32.18
C GLY A 141 -9.71 32.66 33.63
N THR A 142 -8.86 32.05 34.45
CA THR A 142 -8.54 32.47 35.83
C THR A 142 -7.79 33.81 35.81
N SER A 143 -8.32 34.83 36.49
CA SER A 143 -7.51 35.78 37.28
C SER A 143 -8.37 36.64 38.22
N ASP A 144 -8.26 36.28 39.50
CA ASP A 144 -8.26 37.03 40.76
C ASP A 144 -8.73 38.51 40.90
N ASN A 145 -9.36 38.69 42.07
CA ASN A 145 -9.33 39.82 43.03
C ASN A 145 -10.40 40.94 42.99
N GLN A 146 -11.38 40.74 43.88
CA GLN A 146 -11.64 41.51 45.12
C GLN A 146 -12.10 43.00 45.08
N GLU A 147 -13.25 43.22 45.76
CA GLU A 147 -13.64 44.42 46.54
C GLU A 147 -13.88 45.76 45.79
N ALA A 148 -14.73 46.70 46.18
CA ALA A 148 -15.58 46.88 47.35
C ALA A 148 -16.75 47.84 47.02
N LYS A 149 -17.70 47.79 47.93
CA LYS A 149 -18.95 48.51 48.12
C LYS A 149 -18.78 50.05 48.23
N ASP A 150 -19.07 50.79 47.15
CA ASP A 150 -19.71 52.12 47.24
C ASP A 150 -20.21 52.61 45.85
N SER A 151 -21.47 52.33 45.47
CA SER A 151 -21.93 52.65 44.09
C SER A 151 -23.39 53.09 43.93
N GLY A 152 -24.01 53.62 44.99
CA GLY A 152 -25.38 54.11 44.91
C GLY A 152 -25.52 55.48 44.22
N LEU A 153 -24.61 56.42 44.52
CA LEU A 153 -24.75 57.82 44.13
C LEU A 153 -23.91 58.19 42.88
N VAL A 154 -22.69 57.65 42.78
CA VAL A 154 -21.75 57.91 41.67
C VAL A 154 -22.25 57.32 40.35
N ARG A 155 -22.94 56.18 40.39
CA ARG A 155 -23.50 55.48 39.22
C ARG A 155 -24.57 56.29 38.49
N LYS A 156 -25.30 57.17 39.20
CA LYS A 156 -26.38 57.99 38.63
C LYS A 156 -25.86 59.25 37.93
N VAL A 157 -24.73 59.80 38.40
CA VAL A 157 -24.10 60.99 37.79
C VAL A 157 -23.12 60.60 36.68
N ALA A 158 -22.37 59.49 36.86
CA ALA A 158 -21.48 58.96 35.83
C ALA A 158 -22.25 58.51 34.57
N GLY A 159 -23.47 57.98 34.71
CA GLY A 159 -24.29 57.51 33.59
C GLY A 159 -24.74 58.62 32.62
N ILE A 160 -24.86 59.87 33.08
CA ILE A 160 -25.32 61.02 32.27
C ILE A 160 -24.17 61.61 31.45
N ILE A 161 -22.95 61.61 32.00
CA ILE A 161 -21.75 62.09 31.31
C ILE A 161 -21.15 60.98 30.44
N ALA A 162 -21.16 59.72 30.88
CA ALA A 162 -20.55 58.61 30.15
C ALA A 162 -21.29 58.22 28.87
N THR A 163 -22.59 58.48 28.73
CA THR A 163 -23.37 58.07 27.54
C THR A 163 -22.81 58.62 26.22
N PRO A 164 -22.52 59.93 26.08
CA PRO A 164 -21.90 60.47 24.86
C PRO A 164 -20.46 59.97 24.65
N PHE A 165 -19.67 59.78 25.71
CA PHE A 165 -18.30 59.24 25.60
C PHE A 165 -18.27 57.76 25.22
N ILE A 166 -19.22 56.95 25.69
CA ILE A 166 -19.36 55.54 25.30
C ILE A 166 -19.68 55.45 23.81
N LYS A 167 -20.54 56.32 23.29
CA LYS A 167 -20.85 56.37 21.85
C LYS A 167 -19.66 56.81 21.00
N LEU A 168 -18.86 57.76 21.48
CA LEU A 168 -17.62 58.16 20.83
C LEU A 168 -16.57 57.03 20.84
N LEU A 169 -16.46 56.31 21.96
CA LEU A 169 -15.58 55.16 22.11
C LEU A 169 -15.99 53.99 21.21
N GLU A 170 -17.30 53.71 21.09
CA GLU A 170 -17.86 52.71 20.19
C GLU A 170 -17.50 53.02 18.72
N LEU A 171 -17.58 54.29 18.32
CA LEU A 171 -17.20 54.73 16.98
C LEU A 171 -15.69 54.61 16.73
N LEU A 172 -14.86 54.93 17.74
CA LEU A 172 -13.40 54.72 17.68
C LEU A 172 -13.03 53.24 17.57
N ILE A 173 -13.70 52.37 18.34
CA ILE A 173 -13.50 50.92 18.27
C ILE A 173 -13.91 50.39 16.89
N TYR A 174 -15.04 50.86 16.35
CA TYR A 174 -15.48 50.46 15.01
C TYR A 174 -14.46 50.84 13.93
N VAL A 175 -13.97 52.10 13.95
CA VAL A 175 -12.93 52.57 13.04
C VAL A 175 -11.63 51.75 13.21
N PHE A 176 -11.24 51.44 14.45
CA PHE A 176 -10.07 50.62 14.72
C PHE A 176 -10.22 49.19 14.17
N VAL A 177 -11.37 48.56 14.34
CA VAL A 177 -11.66 47.23 13.78
C VAL A 177 -11.62 47.25 12.25
N GLU A 178 -12.17 48.30 11.62
CA GLU A 178 -12.11 48.50 10.17
C GLU A 178 -10.65 48.62 9.69
N LEU A 179 -9.82 49.40 10.41
CA LEU A 179 -8.39 49.56 10.11
C LEU A 179 -7.62 48.24 10.28
N VAL A 180 -7.90 47.48 11.32
CA VAL A 180 -7.29 46.16 11.54
C VAL A 180 -7.65 45.21 10.40
N LYS A 181 -8.93 45.16 9.99
CA LYS A 181 -9.37 44.37 8.82
C LYS A 181 -8.64 44.79 7.55
N PHE A 182 -8.49 46.10 7.33
CA PHE A 182 -7.77 46.62 6.17
C PHE A 182 -6.30 46.21 6.18
N VAL A 183 -5.63 46.30 7.33
CA VAL A 183 -4.24 45.85 7.51
C VAL A 183 -4.11 44.37 7.22
N PHE A 184 -4.99 43.52 7.76
CA PHE A 184 -4.99 42.08 7.47
C PHE A 184 -5.22 41.78 5.98
N TYR A 185 -6.14 42.50 5.33
CA TYR A 185 -6.42 42.33 3.91
C TYR A 185 -5.21 42.74 3.05
N PHE A 186 -4.55 43.83 3.41
CA PHE A 186 -3.33 44.29 2.76
C PHE A 186 -2.18 43.30 2.96
N LEU A 187 -1.98 42.80 4.19
CA LEU A 187 -0.96 41.80 4.50
C LEU A 187 -1.18 40.52 3.69
N TRP A 188 -2.43 40.05 3.63
CA TRP A 188 -2.84 38.92 2.81
C TRP A 188 -2.51 39.14 1.33
N LEU A 189 -2.78 40.34 0.80
CA LEU A 189 -2.51 40.68 -0.59
C LEU A 189 -1.00 40.71 -0.90
N VAL A 190 -0.19 41.23 0.02
CA VAL A 190 1.27 41.22 -0.07
C VAL A 190 1.79 39.79 -0.03
N ILE A 191 1.36 38.98 0.93
CA ILE A 191 1.75 37.56 1.04
C ILE A 191 1.38 36.81 -0.24
N LYS A 192 0.19 37.04 -0.79
CA LYS A 192 -0.26 36.39 -2.03
C LYS A 192 0.59 36.80 -3.24
N ARG A 193 0.89 38.09 -3.39
CA ARG A 193 1.72 38.60 -4.51
C ARG A 193 3.17 38.15 -4.40
N VAL A 194 3.77 38.27 -3.23
CA VAL A 194 5.17 37.90 -2.98
C VAL A 194 5.32 36.38 -3.06
N GLY A 195 4.41 35.64 -2.40
CA GLY A 195 4.40 34.18 -2.42
C GLY A 195 4.28 33.61 -3.83
N GLY A 196 3.34 34.13 -4.64
CA GLY A 196 3.20 33.71 -6.03
C GLY A 196 4.45 34.00 -6.87
N THR A 197 4.98 35.22 -6.80
CA THR A 197 6.16 35.62 -7.60
C THR A 197 7.42 34.85 -7.21
N VAL A 198 7.62 34.59 -5.92
CA VAL A 198 8.78 33.82 -5.43
C VAL A 198 8.67 32.35 -5.84
N LEU A 199 7.49 31.74 -5.70
CA LEU A 199 7.28 30.35 -6.11
C LEU A 199 7.47 30.16 -7.63
N ASP A 200 6.94 31.07 -8.45
CA ASP A 200 7.10 31.02 -9.90
C ASP A 200 8.57 31.22 -10.31
N GLY A 201 9.28 32.15 -9.64
CA GLY A 201 10.71 32.37 -9.82
C GLY A 201 11.53 31.12 -9.48
N VAL A 202 11.31 30.53 -8.31
CA VAL A 202 12.00 29.31 -7.87
C VAL A 202 11.70 28.13 -8.80
N TYR A 203 10.46 27.99 -9.26
CA TYR A 203 10.07 26.94 -10.20
C TYR A 203 10.79 27.07 -11.55
N SER A 204 10.92 28.30 -12.06
CA SER A 204 11.65 28.55 -13.31
C SER A 204 13.15 28.23 -13.20
N LEU A 205 13.79 28.60 -12.08
CA LEU A 205 15.18 28.29 -11.80
C LEU A 205 15.40 26.78 -11.64
N TRP A 206 14.48 26.10 -10.95
CA TRP A 206 14.53 24.66 -10.78
C TRP A 206 14.46 23.92 -12.12
N ASN A 207 13.55 24.32 -13.01
CA ASN A 207 13.44 23.73 -14.34
C ASN A 207 14.71 23.95 -15.18
N GLY A 208 15.33 25.13 -15.07
CA GLY A 208 16.63 25.41 -15.68
C GLY A 208 17.70 24.43 -15.20
N VAL A 209 17.86 24.29 -13.87
CA VAL A 209 18.84 23.38 -13.25
C VAL A 209 18.61 21.93 -13.69
N VAL A 210 17.36 21.46 -13.69
CA VAL A 210 17.01 20.10 -14.13
C VAL A 210 17.37 19.89 -15.61
N SER A 211 17.14 20.89 -16.47
CA SER A 211 17.53 20.81 -17.89
C SER A 211 19.05 20.69 -18.06
N TYR A 212 19.83 21.47 -17.31
CA TYR A 212 21.29 21.38 -17.34
C TYR A 212 21.80 20.03 -16.84
N LEU A 213 21.27 19.55 -15.71
CA LEU A 213 21.64 18.24 -15.17
C LEU A 213 21.31 17.13 -16.16
N LYS A 214 20.12 17.16 -16.77
CA LYS A 214 19.73 16.19 -17.80
C LYS A 214 20.70 16.16 -18.98
N ALA A 215 21.12 17.33 -19.46
CA ALA A 215 22.09 17.42 -20.55
C ALA A 215 23.44 16.79 -20.17
N ILE A 216 23.95 17.10 -18.97
CA ILE A 216 25.20 16.54 -18.46
C ILE A 216 25.10 15.01 -18.32
N THR A 217 24.01 14.51 -17.72
CA THR A 217 23.79 13.07 -17.56
C THR A 217 23.69 12.35 -18.90
N MET A 218 23.01 12.94 -19.89
CA MET A 218 22.89 12.34 -21.22
C MET A 218 24.27 12.16 -21.87
N VAL A 219 25.11 13.20 -21.81
CA VAL A 219 26.48 13.12 -22.33
C VAL A 219 27.31 12.10 -21.55
N LEU A 220 27.24 12.14 -20.22
CA LEU A 220 28.02 11.27 -19.34
C LEU A 220 27.66 9.77 -19.50
N ILE A 221 26.41 9.44 -19.84
CA ILE A 221 25.99 8.05 -20.11
C ILE A 221 26.32 7.63 -21.54
N SER A 222 26.21 8.54 -22.52
CA SER A 222 26.46 8.21 -23.94
C SER A 222 27.90 7.78 -24.21
N ILE A 223 28.88 8.47 -23.61
CA ILE A 223 30.32 8.19 -23.80
C ILE A 223 30.70 6.76 -23.38
N PRO A 224 30.44 6.29 -22.14
CA PRO A 224 30.79 4.94 -21.73
C PRO A 224 29.95 3.87 -22.46
N TYR A 225 28.72 4.19 -22.85
CA TYR A 225 27.89 3.27 -23.63
C TYR A 225 28.52 2.98 -25.01
N ASP A 226 28.95 4.03 -25.72
CA ASP A 226 29.59 3.87 -27.03
C ASP A 226 30.94 3.17 -26.93
N VAL A 227 31.75 3.51 -25.91
CA VAL A 227 33.02 2.81 -25.63
C VAL A 227 32.77 1.34 -25.30
N GLY A 228 31.78 1.04 -24.47
CA GLY A 228 31.39 -0.34 -24.12
C GLY A 228 30.95 -1.14 -25.35
N ARG A 229 30.18 -0.54 -26.26
CA ARG A 229 29.77 -1.17 -27.53
C ARG A 229 30.98 -1.54 -28.38
N VAL A 230 31.96 -0.65 -28.50
CA VAL A 230 33.20 -0.93 -29.25
C VAL A 230 33.97 -2.07 -28.61
N ILE A 231 34.12 -2.06 -27.28
CA ILE A 231 34.81 -3.12 -26.52
C ILE A 231 34.14 -4.48 -26.76
N ILE A 232 32.81 -4.57 -26.68
CA ILE A 232 32.06 -5.81 -26.93
C ILE A 232 32.33 -6.33 -28.35
N ASN A 233 32.29 -5.45 -29.36
CA ASN A 233 32.55 -5.84 -30.74
C ASN A 233 33.98 -6.35 -30.94
N ILE A 234 34.97 -5.74 -30.27
CA ILE A 234 36.36 -6.21 -30.30
C ILE A 234 36.47 -7.60 -29.67
N PHE A 235 35.85 -7.83 -28.51
CA PHE A 235 35.86 -9.15 -27.86
C PHE A 235 35.18 -10.22 -28.72
N LEU A 236 34.03 -9.92 -29.32
CA LEU A 236 33.34 -10.84 -30.22
C LEU A 236 34.22 -11.18 -31.44
N GLY A 237 34.86 -10.18 -32.04
CA GLY A 237 35.80 -10.39 -33.14
C GLY A 237 36.98 -11.28 -32.73
N PHE A 238 37.56 -11.05 -31.56
CA PHE A 238 38.64 -11.88 -31.03
C PHE A 238 38.20 -13.32 -30.79
N LEU A 239 37.02 -13.54 -30.19
CA LEU A 239 36.46 -14.87 -29.97
C LEU A 239 36.25 -15.62 -31.29
N GLN A 240 35.78 -14.93 -32.33
CA GLN A 240 35.61 -15.51 -33.65
C GLN A 240 36.96 -15.97 -34.24
N ILE A 241 38.01 -15.13 -34.14
CA ILE A 241 39.36 -15.50 -34.60
C ILE A 241 39.87 -16.73 -33.84
N VAL A 242 39.71 -16.76 -32.51
CA VAL A 242 40.13 -17.91 -31.69
C VAL A 242 39.38 -19.18 -32.09
N GLN A 243 38.07 -19.08 -32.33
CA GLN A 243 37.24 -20.20 -32.79
C GLN A 243 37.70 -20.73 -34.15
N ASP A 244 38.00 -19.84 -35.09
CA ASP A 244 38.49 -20.20 -36.43
C ASP A 244 39.85 -20.91 -36.35
N VAL A 245 40.78 -20.38 -35.56
CA VAL A 245 42.10 -21.00 -35.33
C VAL A 245 41.97 -22.35 -34.65
N ALA A 246 41.11 -22.47 -33.63
CA ALA A 246 40.87 -23.74 -32.94
C ALA A 246 40.27 -24.78 -33.88
N SER A 247 39.29 -24.39 -34.72
CA SER A 247 38.69 -25.25 -35.75
C SER A 247 39.72 -25.73 -36.77
N LEU A 248 40.57 -24.83 -37.26
CA LEU A 248 41.64 -25.18 -38.20
C LEU A 248 42.65 -26.14 -37.56
N THR A 249 43.07 -25.85 -36.33
CA THR A 249 44.03 -26.68 -35.58
C THR A 249 43.45 -28.07 -35.35
N TYR A 250 42.19 -28.16 -34.93
CA TYR A 250 41.48 -29.44 -34.76
C TYR A 250 41.44 -30.22 -36.07
N ARG A 251 41.14 -29.55 -37.20
CA ARG A 251 41.08 -30.18 -38.52
C ARG A 251 42.43 -30.73 -38.97
N ILE A 252 43.52 -29.99 -38.73
CA ILE A 252 44.89 -30.43 -39.03
C ILE A 252 45.26 -31.63 -38.15
N LEU A 253 44.98 -31.55 -36.84
CA LEU A 253 45.38 -32.57 -35.87
C LEU A 253 44.57 -33.87 -36.00
N ARG A 254 43.33 -33.81 -36.50
CA ARG A 254 42.47 -34.98 -36.73
C ARG A 254 43.10 -36.02 -37.67
N ILE A 255 43.89 -35.59 -38.65
CA ILE A 255 44.54 -36.48 -39.62
C ILE A 255 45.63 -37.34 -38.97
N PRO A 256 46.68 -36.78 -38.33
CA PRO A 256 47.72 -37.59 -37.69
C PRO A 256 47.19 -38.35 -36.47
N VAL A 257 46.29 -37.76 -35.67
CA VAL A 257 45.70 -38.47 -34.52
C VAL A 257 44.86 -39.66 -34.97
N GLY A 258 44.05 -39.49 -36.01
CA GLY A 258 43.29 -40.59 -36.62
C GLY A 258 44.22 -41.68 -37.16
N PHE A 259 45.30 -41.31 -37.85
CA PHE A 259 46.29 -42.26 -38.34
C PHE A 259 46.95 -43.04 -37.20
N VAL A 260 47.39 -42.37 -36.12
CA VAL A 260 47.99 -43.03 -34.95
C VAL A 260 47.00 -43.96 -34.27
N LEU A 261 45.72 -43.55 -34.13
CA LEU A 261 44.65 -44.42 -33.60
C LEU A 261 44.45 -45.67 -34.45
N HIS A 262 44.43 -45.53 -35.78
CA HIS A 262 44.33 -46.68 -36.68
C HIS A 262 45.57 -47.58 -36.63
N LEU A 263 46.77 -47.00 -36.56
CA LEU A 263 48.02 -47.74 -36.41
C LEU A 263 48.08 -48.51 -35.09
N ALA A 264 47.55 -47.93 -34.01
CA ALA A 264 47.44 -48.58 -32.70
C ALA A 264 46.36 -49.67 -32.66
N ALA A 265 45.25 -49.49 -33.38
CA ALA A 265 44.17 -50.47 -33.47
C ALA A 265 44.53 -51.70 -34.33
N PHE A 266 45.40 -51.54 -35.33
CA PHE A 266 45.81 -52.62 -36.23
C PHE A 266 46.43 -53.86 -35.53
N PRO A 267 47.43 -53.73 -34.63
CA PRO A 267 47.95 -54.87 -33.89
C PRO A 267 46.91 -55.45 -32.93
N TYR A 268 46.03 -54.63 -32.34
CA TYR A 268 44.96 -55.11 -31.48
C TYR A 268 44.00 -56.04 -32.23
N HIS A 269 43.51 -55.61 -33.40
CA HIS A 269 42.63 -56.44 -34.23
C HIS A 269 43.33 -57.70 -34.77
N SER A 270 44.60 -57.60 -35.14
CA SER A 270 45.38 -58.75 -35.63
C SER A 270 45.63 -59.77 -34.53
N ILE A 271 46.02 -59.34 -33.33
CA ILE A 271 46.28 -60.22 -32.18
C ILE A 271 44.98 -60.92 -31.73
N CYS A 272 43.84 -60.22 -31.75
CA CYS A 272 42.55 -60.83 -31.39
C CYS A 272 42.02 -61.83 -32.44
N ALA A 273 42.42 -61.71 -33.71
CA ALA A 273 41.97 -62.62 -34.77
C ALA A 273 42.77 -63.94 -34.85
N ILE A 274 44.01 -63.96 -34.36
CA ILE A 274 44.86 -65.16 -34.42
C ILE A 274 44.27 -66.36 -33.64
N PRO A 275 43.77 -66.20 -32.38
CA PRO A 275 43.19 -67.31 -31.64
C PRO A 275 41.92 -67.89 -32.27
N SER A 276 41.08 -67.06 -32.90
CA SER A 276 39.84 -67.53 -33.55
C SER A 276 40.15 -68.37 -34.79
N VAL A 277 41.07 -67.92 -35.63
CA VAL A 277 41.49 -68.68 -36.83
C VAL A 277 42.17 -70.00 -36.43
N LEU A 278 43.02 -69.99 -35.39
CA LEU A 278 43.67 -71.21 -34.92
C LEU A 278 42.66 -72.22 -34.36
N LYS A 279 41.64 -71.74 -33.64
CA LYS A 279 40.52 -72.57 -33.16
C LYS A 279 39.76 -73.19 -34.34
N ASP A 280 39.40 -72.41 -35.34
CA ASP A 280 38.66 -72.92 -36.50
C ASP A 280 39.48 -73.94 -37.30
N MET A 281 40.77 -73.70 -37.49
CA MET A 281 41.68 -74.66 -38.12
C MET A 281 41.79 -75.97 -37.32
N ALA A 282 42.00 -75.89 -36.00
CA ALA A 282 42.09 -77.08 -35.16
C ALA A 282 40.79 -77.90 -35.19
N THR A 283 39.63 -77.22 -35.17
CA THR A 283 38.32 -77.88 -35.24
C THR A 283 38.12 -78.56 -36.61
N GLY A 284 38.53 -77.93 -37.71
CA GLY A 284 38.47 -78.51 -39.06
C GLY A 284 39.39 -79.72 -39.25
N ILE A 285 40.63 -79.64 -38.74
CA ILE A 285 41.58 -80.76 -38.77
C ILE A 285 41.05 -81.93 -37.93
N GLY A 286 40.57 -81.66 -36.71
CA GLY A 286 39.98 -82.66 -35.83
C GLY A 286 38.77 -83.35 -36.46
N GLY A 287 37.88 -82.58 -37.11
CA GLY A 287 36.75 -83.12 -37.85
C GLY A 287 37.18 -84.04 -39.00
N THR A 288 38.24 -83.68 -39.72
CA THR A 288 38.78 -84.51 -40.82
C THR A 288 39.33 -85.84 -40.32
N PHE A 289 40.11 -85.82 -39.22
CA PHE A 289 40.62 -87.05 -38.61
C PHE A 289 39.51 -87.95 -38.10
N SER A 290 38.47 -87.39 -37.48
CA SER A 290 37.30 -88.15 -37.03
C SER A 290 36.63 -88.87 -38.20
N LEU A 291 36.47 -88.18 -39.32
CA LEU A 291 35.83 -88.73 -40.51
C LEU A 291 36.63 -89.89 -41.12
N VAL A 292 37.96 -89.80 -41.11
CA VAL A 292 38.86 -90.89 -41.55
C VAL A 292 38.75 -92.10 -40.62
N ILE A 293 38.76 -91.90 -39.30
CA ILE A 293 38.61 -93.00 -38.33
C ILE A 293 37.26 -93.69 -38.52
N ASP A 294 36.18 -92.93 -38.61
CA ASP A 294 34.82 -93.48 -38.81
C ASP A 294 34.71 -94.26 -40.12
N ALA A 295 35.28 -93.74 -41.23
CA ALA A 295 35.31 -94.45 -42.50
C ALA A 295 36.10 -95.77 -42.42
N THR A 296 37.23 -95.77 -41.71
CA THR A 296 38.07 -96.96 -41.54
C THR A 296 37.40 -98.00 -40.65
N ALA A 297 36.74 -97.56 -39.56
CA ALA A 297 35.95 -98.41 -38.68
C ALA A 297 34.75 -99.02 -39.41
N ALA A 298 34.06 -98.24 -40.26
CA ALA A 298 32.96 -98.73 -41.08
C ALA A 298 33.42 -99.79 -42.09
N LEU A 299 34.58 -99.60 -42.73
CA LEU A 299 35.18 -100.59 -43.62
C LEU A 299 35.54 -101.88 -42.86
N LEU A 300 36.21 -101.77 -41.71
CA LEU A 300 36.55 -102.92 -40.87
C LEU A 300 35.30 -103.67 -40.42
N HIS A 301 34.26 -102.98 -39.95
CA HIS A 301 33.00 -103.59 -39.58
C HIS A 301 32.34 -104.31 -40.77
N GLY A 302 32.40 -103.72 -41.98
CA GLY A 302 31.96 -104.36 -43.21
C GLY A 302 32.72 -105.66 -43.51
N PHE A 303 34.05 -105.66 -43.37
CA PHE A 303 34.87 -106.85 -43.55
C PHE A 303 34.58 -107.93 -42.48
N TYR A 304 34.46 -107.55 -41.20
CA TYR A 304 34.10 -108.48 -40.13
C TYR A 304 32.70 -109.08 -40.33
N TYR A 305 31.73 -108.29 -40.79
CA TYR A 305 30.39 -108.78 -41.11
C TYR A 305 30.43 -109.79 -42.27
N LEU A 306 31.19 -109.51 -43.32
CA LEU A 306 31.36 -110.41 -44.47
C LEU A 306 32.04 -111.72 -44.05
N ALA A 307 33.13 -111.63 -43.28
CA ALA A 307 33.85 -112.80 -42.76
C ALA A 307 32.95 -113.65 -41.85
N GLY A 308 32.20 -113.01 -40.95
CA GLY A 308 31.22 -113.69 -40.09
C GLY A 308 30.11 -114.39 -40.89
N HIS A 309 29.61 -113.76 -41.96
CA HIS A 309 28.60 -114.36 -42.83
C HIS A 309 29.14 -115.54 -43.65
N ILE A 310 30.41 -115.51 -44.07
CA ILE A 310 31.07 -116.63 -44.77
C ILE A 310 31.29 -117.81 -43.80
N VAL A 311 31.75 -117.54 -42.58
CA VAL A 311 31.97 -118.58 -41.55
C VAL A 311 30.67 -119.25 -41.12
N LYS A 312 29.53 -118.54 -41.15
CA LYS A 312 28.21 -119.10 -40.82
C LYS A 312 27.56 -119.93 -41.93
N ARG A 313 28.15 -119.96 -43.13
CA ARG A 313 27.65 -120.68 -44.32
C ARG A 313 28.36 -122.03 -44.55
N PHE A 314 29.36 -122.35 -43.74
CA PHE A 314 29.98 -123.67 -43.57
C PHE A 314 29.53 -124.29 -42.25
#